data_AF-A0RNR1-F1
#
_entry.id   AF-A0RNR1-F1
#
_cell.length_a   1.000
_cell.length_b   1.000
_cell.length_c   1.000
_cell.angle_alpha   90.00
_cell.angle_beta   90.00
_cell.angle_gamma   90.00
#
_symmetry.space_group_name_H-M   'P 1'
#
loop_
_entity.id
_entity.type
_entity.pdbx_description
1 polymer ?
#
loop_
_entity_poly.entity_id
_entity_poly.type
_entity_poly.pdbx_seq_one_letter_code
_entity_poly.pdbx_strand_id
1 'polypeptide(L)'
;MIKKLTDKRLSEITKIPYGTIASWKRSDGYTKDIYLFFKNLDPEFLIENFGAKTPIIPLRDKEVVGAIGISQGTLYGWKNGKGHRKKLYDFIAQFSAKEILDICAKEKDSINDKTLSKITKIPYQTLQGWKKYEDRQVLYKLLKSFTQEELSSFFS
;
A
#
# COMPACT_ATOMS: atom_id res chain seq x y z
N MET A 1 13.35 -25.47 -25.04
CA MET A 1 12.17 -26.08 -24.37
C MET A 1 11.85 -25.21 -23.15
N ILE A 2 10.85 -24.33 -23.23
CA ILE A 2 10.50 -23.43 -22.12
C ILE A 2 9.97 -24.28 -20.97
N LYS A 3 10.67 -24.32 -19.83
CA LYS A 3 10.18 -25.03 -18.64
C LYS A 3 8.85 -24.42 -18.24
N LYS A 4 7.76 -25.18 -18.35
CA LYS A 4 6.45 -24.78 -17.85
C LYS A 4 6.60 -24.38 -16.38
N LEU A 5 6.25 -23.14 -16.05
CA LEU A 5 6.20 -22.65 -14.68
C LEU A 5 5.34 -23.63 -13.87
N THR A 6 5.70 -23.98 -12.63
CA THR A 6 4.86 -24.83 -11.77
C THR A 6 4.01 -23.96 -10.84
N ASP A 7 2.89 -24.47 -10.34
CA ASP A 7 2.02 -23.68 -9.43
C ASP A 7 2.74 -23.39 -8.10
N LYS A 8 3.58 -24.33 -7.65
CA LYS A 8 4.49 -24.15 -6.51
C LYS A 8 5.50 -23.04 -6.79
N ARG A 9 6.15 -23.07 -7.96
CA ARG A 9 7.13 -22.04 -8.33
C ARG A 9 6.48 -20.66 -8.51
N LEU A 10 5.27 -20.61 -9.07
CA LEU A 10 4.48 -19.38 -9.14
C LEU A 10 4.16 -18.83 -7.74
N SER A 11 3.77 -19.69 -6.80
CA SER A 11 3.54 -19.32 -5.39
C SER A 11 4.81 -18.77 -4.73
N GLU A 12 5.95 -19.43 -4.93
CA GLU A 12 7.25 -19.02 -4.39
C GLU A 12 7.70 -17.66 -4.92
N ILE A 13 7.52 -17.42 -6.23
CA ILE A 13 7.90 -16.19 -6.91
C ILE A 13 6.95 -15.05 -6.53
N THR A 14 5.64 -15.25 -6.63
CA THR A 14 4.65 -14.18 -6.42
C THR A 14 4.28 -13.92 -4.96
N LYS A 15 4.67 -14.83 -4.06
CA LYS A 15 4.23 -14.87 -2.65
C LYS A 15 2.71 -15.03 -2.46
N ILE A 16 1.96 -15.35 -3.52
CA ILE A 16 0.55 -15.71 -3.41
C ILE A 16 0.46 -17.09 -2.75
N PRO A 17 -0.35 -17.27 -1.69
CA PRO A 17 -0.48 -18.56 -1.03
C PRO A 17 -0.85 -19.66 -2.02
N TYR A 18 -0.20 -20.82 -1.88
CA TYR A 18 -0.42 -21.95 -2.77
C TYR A 18 -1.90 -22.37 -2.82
N GLY A 19 -2.59 -22.35 -1.66
CA GLY A 19 -4.02 -22.64 -1.58
C GLY A 19 -4.88 -21.68 -2.41
N THR A 20 -4.48 -20.41 -2.50
CA THR A 20 -5.15 -19.39 -3.33
C THR A 20 -4.94 -19.68 -4.82
N ILE A 21 -3.71 -20.00 -5.24
CA ILE A 21 -3.43 -20.39 -6.65
C ILE A 21 -4.20 -21.66 -7.03
N ALA A 22 -4.23 -22.65 -6.14
CA ALA A 22 -4.99 -23.88 -6.35
C ALA A 22 -6.50 -23.65 -6.41
N SER A 23 -7.00 -22.62 -5.71
CA SER A 23 -8.40 -22.17 -5.80
C SER A 23 -8.68 -21.53 -7.16
N TRP A 24 -7.85 -20.57 -7.58
CA TRP A 24 -7.99 -19.87 -8.87
C TRP A 24 -7.90 -20.78 -10.10
N LYS A 25 -7.07 -21.82 -10.01
CA LYS A 25 -6.96 -22.84 -11.06
C LYS A 25 -8.27 -23.63 -11.24
N ARG A 26 -9.00 -23.85 -10.14
CA ARG A 26 -10.22 -24.68 -10.08
C ARG A 26 -11.50 -23.85 -10.23
N SER A 27 -11.41 -22.54 -10.16
CA SER A 27 -12.54 -21.65 -10.35
C SER A 27 -12.82 -21.37 -11.83
N ASP A 28 -13.95 -20.72 -12.08
CA ASP A 28 -14.32 -20.20 -13.38
C ASP A 28 -14.39 -18.65 -13.36
N GLY A 29 -14.39 -18.06 -14.56
CA GLY A 29 -14.39 -16.61 -14.75
C GLY A 29 -13.06 -15.94 -14.38
N TYR A 30 -13.12 -14.68 -13.97
CA TYR A 30 -11.96 -13.79 -13.88
C TYR A 30 -10.80 -14.32 -13.00
N THR A 31 -11.08 -15.16 -12.01
CA THR A 31 -10.04 -15.76 -11.16
C THR A 31 -9.21 -16.81 -11.90
N LYS A 32 -9.83 -17.56 -12.82
CA LYS A 32 -9.15 -18.48 -13.75
C LYS A 32 -8.32 -17.72 -14.76
N ASP A 33 -8.82 -16.59 -15.26
CA ASP A 33 -8.10 -15.73 -16.21
C ASP A 33 -6.84 -15.13 -15.58
N ILE A 34 -6.92 -14.71 -14.31
CA ILE A 34 -5.76 -14.25 -13.54
C ILE A 34 -4.73 -15.38 -13.39
N TYR A 35 -5.17 -16.59 -13.06
CA TYR A 35 -4.28 -17.75 -12.99
C TYR A 35 -3.55 -17.99 -14.32
N LEU A 36 -4.29 -18.04 -15.43
CA LEU A 36 -3.73 -18.29 -16.77
C LEU A 36 -2.79 -17.17 -17.21
N PHE A 37 -3.11 -15.91 -16.92
CA PHE A 37 -2.23 -14.77 -17.17
C PHE A 37 -0.86 -14.97 -16.51
N PHE A 38 -0.84 -15.17 -15.18
CA PHE A 38 0.41 -15.44 -14.46
C PHE A 38 1.13 -16.68 -14.96
N LYS A 39 0.37 -17.66 -15.46
CA LYS A 39 0.93 -18.92 -15.92
C LYS A 39 1.67 -18.85 -17.25
N ASN A 40 1.31 -17.87 -18.06
CA ASN A 40 1.86 -17.64 -19.39
C ASN A 40 2.97 -16.59 -19.41
N LEU A 41 3.25 -15.94 -18.28
CA LEU A 41 4.39 -15.02 -18.15
C LEU A 41 5.71 -15.77 -18.04
N ASP A 42 6.77 -15.12 -18.53
CA ASP A 42 8.13 -15.60 -18.40
C ASP A 42 8.53 -15.73 -16.92
N PRO A 43 9.06 -16.89 -16.46
CA PRO A 43 9.58 -17.04 -15.11
C PRO A 43 10.62 -15.99 -14.71
N GLU A 44 11.48 -15.52 -15.61
CA GLU A 44 12.46 -14.45 -15.35
C GLU A 44 11.75 -13.11 -15.15
N PHE A 45 10.80 -12.78 -16.02
CA PHE A 45 9.92 -11.61 -15.83
C PHE A 45 9.20 -11.67 -14.48
N LEU A 46 8.69 -12.84 -14.08
CA LEU A 46 8.04 -13.02 -12.79
C LEU A 46 9.04 -12.87 -11.63
N ILE A 47 10.27 -13.35 -11.77
CA ILE A 47 11.30 -13.23 -10.73
C ILE A 47 11.76 -11.78 -10.57
N GLU A 48 11.95 -11.06 -11.67
CA GLU A 48 12.31 -9.65 -11.67
C GLU A 48 11.20 -8.80 -11.03
N ASN A 49 9.95 -9.05 -11.40
CA ASN A 49 8.82 -8.21 -10.99
C ASN A 49 8.18 -8.64 -9.65
N PHE A 50 8.39 -9.91 -9.23
CA PHE A 50 7.75 -10.47 -8.05
C PHE A 50 8.70 -11.32 -7.16
N GLY A 51 9.74 -11.94 -7.73
CA GLY A 51 10.56 -12.97 -7.05
C GLY A 51 11.66 -12.49 -6.11
N ALA A 52 12.21 -11.28 -6.31
CA ALA A 52 13.26 -10.75 -5.43
C ALA A 52 12.80 -9.60 -4.53
N LYS A 53 11.65 -9.00 -4.81
CA LYS A 53 11.18 -7.84 -4.07
C LYS A 53 9.66 -7.92 -3.99
N THR A 54 9.16 -7.59 -2.80
CA THR A 54 7.97 -6.79 -2.62
C THR A 54 7.67 -5.94 -3.85
N PRO A 55 6.39 -5.73 -4.22
CA PRO A 55 5.97 -5.21 -5.53
C PRO A 55 6.93 -4.14 -6.00
N ILE A 56 7.40 -4.14 -7.26
CA ILE A 56 8.23 -3.02 -7.75
C ILE A 56 7.38 -1.76 -7.64
N ILE A 57 7.57 -1.09 -6.52
CA ILE A 57 7.02 0.20 -6.25
C ILE A 57 8.04 1.18 -6.82
N PRO A 58 7.63 2.25 -7.54
CA PRO A 58 8.53 3.35 -7.87
C PRO A 58 9.45 3.66 -6.69
N LEU A 59 10.73 3.95 -6.94
CA LEU A 59 11.74 4.21 -5.89
C LEU A 59 11.21 5.11 -4.77
N ARG A 60 10.38 6.11 -5.12
CA ARG A 60 9.63 6.95 -4.18
C ARG A 60 8.86 6.16 -3.14
N ASP A 61 8.09 5.16 -3.53
CA ASP A 61 7.23 4.40 -2.63
C ASP A 61 8.05 3.52 -1.65
N LYS A 62 9.29 3.12 -2.00
CA LYS A 62 10.18 2.42 -1.05
C LYS A 62 10.74 3.38 0.00
N GLU A 63 11.14 4.58 -0.40
CA GLU A 63 11.64 5.62 0.51
C GLU A 63 10.51 6.15 1.40
N VAL A 64 9.33 6.37 0.81
CA VAL A 64 8.11 6.78 1.51
C VAL A 64 7.68 5.72 2.52
N VAL A 65 7.72 4.42 2.17
CA VAL A 65 7.48 3.31 3.12
C VAL A 65 8.43 3.39 4.31
N GLY A 66 9.74 3.59 4.06
CA GLY A 66 10.72 3.75 5.12
C GLY A 66 10.42 4.93 6.03
N ALA A 67 10.02 6.06 5.45
CA ALA A 67 9.68 7.26 6.21
C ALA A 67 8.40 7.09 7.05
N ILE A 68 7.34 6.52 6.48
CA ILE A 68 6.03 6.43 7.17
C ILE A 68 5.88 5.23 8.09
N GLY A 69 6.79 4.25 8.00
CA GLY A 69 6.84 3.07 8.88
C GLY A 69 5.89 1.91 8.51
N ILE A 70 5.10 2.03 7.45
CA ILE A 70 4.13 0.98 7.07
C ILE A 70 4.75 -0.08 6.15
N SER A 71 4.25 -1.31 6.19
CA SER A 71 4.74 -2.34 5.27
C SER A 71 4.42 -2.01 3.81
N GLN A 72 5.33 -2.40 2.92
CA GLN A 72 5.18 -2.23 1.47
C GLN A 72 3.89 -2.90 0.93
N GLY A 73 3.52 -4.06 1.47
CA GLY A 73 2.25 -4.72 1.13
C GLY A 73 1.02 -3.90 1.53
N THR A 74 1.09 -3.16 2.64
CA THR A 74 0.03 -2.24 3.07
C THR A 74 -0.10 -1.07 2.09
N LEU A 75 1.02 -0.42 1.73
CA LEU A 75 1.00 0.69 0.77
C LEU A 75 0.49 0.25 -0.61
N TYR A 76 0.91 -0.93 -1.09
CA TYR A 76 0.38 -1.51 -2.32
C TYR A 76 -1.12 -1.81 -2.24
N GLY A 77 -1.59 -2.33 -1.10
CA GLY A 77 -3.01 -2.54 -0.84
C GLY A 77 -3.82 -1.23 -0.83
N TRP A 78 -3.20 -0.11 -0.45
CA TRP A 78 -3.83 1.22 -0.52
C TRP A 78 -3.84 1.77 -1.93
N LYS A 79 -2.73 1.64 -2.67
CA LYS A 79 -2.59 2.03 -4.09
C LYS A 79 -3.69 1.46 -4.97
N ASN A 80 -4.02 0.17 -4.76
CA ASN A 80 -5.03 -0.57 -5.50
C ASN A 80 -6.37 -0.68 -4.75
N GLY A 81 -6.49 0.01 -3.62
CA GLY A 81 -7.68 0.00 -2.78
C GLY A 81 -8.81 0.87 -3.35
N LYS A 82 -9.88 1.03 -2.57
CA LYS A 82 -10.99 1.95 -2.84
C LYS A 82 -11.27 2.83 -1.62
N GLY A 83 -11.98 3.94 -1.84
CA GLY A 83 -12.37 4.86 -0.78
C GLY A 83 -11.17 5.47 -0.06
N HIS A 84 -11.23 5.51 1.29
CA HIS A 84 -10.20 6.16 2.11
C HIS A 84 -8.80 5.61 1.88
N ARG A 85 -8.65 4.31 1.59
CA ARG A 85 -7.33 3.70 1.35
C ARG A 85 -6.66 4.26 0.09
N LYS A 86 -7.44 4.41 -0.99
CA LYS A 86 -6.95 4.98 -2.24
C LYS A 86 -6.64 6.47 -2.07
N LYS A 87 -7.56 7.24 -1.48
CA LYS A 87 -7.35 8.67 -1.19
C LYS A 87 -6.10 8.91 -0.33
N LEU A 88 -5.86 8.04 0.66
CA LEU A 88 -4.67 8.11 1.50
C LEU A 88 -3.38 7.84 0.72
N TYR A 89 -3.37 6.84 -0.17
CA TYR A 89 -2.24 6.62 -1.06
C TYR A 89 -1.99 7.84 -1.96
N ASP A 90 -3.03 8.36 -2.61
CA ASP A 90 -2.93 9.48 -3.54
C ASP A 90 -2.46 10.77 -2.84
N PHE A 91 -2.84 10.98 -1.58
CA PHE A 91 -2.33 12.06 -0.73
C PHE A 91 -0.83 11.90 -0.45
N ILE A 92 -0.41 10.73 0.07
CA ILE A 92 1.00 10.49 0.43
C ILE A 92 1.90 10.58 -0.81
N ALA A 93 1.43 10.09 -1.97
CA ALA A 93 2.18 10.04 -3.21
C ALA A 93 2.56 11.43 -3.78
N GLN A 94 2.00 12.52 -3.25
CA GLN A 94 2.38 13.89 -3.62
C GLN A 94 3.72 14.33 -3.00
N PHE A 95 4.20 13.61 -1.99
CA PHE A 95 5.37 13.99 -1.22
C PHE A 95 6.50 12.97 -1.41
N SER A 96 7.74 13.47 -1.39
CA SER A 96 8.93 12.65 -1.19
C SER A 96 9.09 12.24 0.27
N ALA A 97 9.89 11.21 0.52
CA ALA A 97 10.22 10.78 1.89
C ALA A 97 10.82 11.91 2.73
N LYS A 98 11.70 12.74 2.13
CA LYS A 98 12.31 13.88 2.81
C LYS A 98 11.25 14.92 3.20
N GLU A 99 10.36 15.27 2.28
CA GLU A 99 9.28 16.24 2.56
C GLU A 99 8.35 15.75 3.67
N ILE A 100 8.01 14.46 3.69
CA ILE A 100 7.21 13.88 4.78
C ILE A 100 7.88 14.09 6.13
N LEU A 101 9.17 13.76 6.23
CA LEU A 101 9.92 13.91 7.49
C LEU A 101 10.05 15.38 7.91
N ASP A 102 10.37 16.27 6.96
CA ASP A 102 10.49 17.70 7.20
C ASP A 102 9.15 18.34 7.65
N ILE A 103 8.02 17.89 7.09
CA ILE A 103 6.67 18.33 7.48
C ILE A 103 6.31 17.79 8.87
N CYS A 104 6.65 16.55 9.18
CA CYS A 104 6.38 15.95 10.49
C CYS A 104 7.19 16.61 11.60
N ALA A 105 8.42 17.07 11.32
CA ALA A 105 9.29 17.73 12.29
C ALA A 105 8.77 19.12 12.71
N LYS A 106 7.92 19.76 11.91
CA LYS A 106 7.40 21.12 12.15
C LYS A 106 6.19 21.17 13.10
N GLU A 107 5.76 20.03 13.65
CA GLU A 107 4.64 19.82 14.58
C GLU A 107 3.65 20.99 14.74
N LYS A 108 2.57 20.98 13.93
CA LYS A 108 1.48 21.97 14.04
C LYS A 108 0.34 21.54 14.98
N ASP A 109 0.08 20.23 15.11
CA ASP A 109 -1.10 19.65 15.78
C ASP A 109 -2.42 20.41 15.49
N SER A 110 -2.68 20.68 14.21
CA SER A 110 -3.67 21.70 13.81
C SER A 110 -5.13 21.24 13.88
N ILE A 111 -5.41 19.94 13.98
CA ILE A 111 -6.79 19.42 13.87
C ILE A 111 -7.02 18.29 14.87
N ASN A 112 -8.21 18.23 15.50
CA ASN A 112 -8.54 17.12 16.40
C ASN A 112 -8.89 15.82 15.64
N ASP A 113 -8.73 14.69 16.31
CA ASP A 113 -8.86 13.36 15.69
C ASP A 113 -10.28 13.02 15.22
N LYS A 114 -11.32 13.60 15.85
CA LYS A 114 -12.72 13.43 15.39
C LYS A 114 -12.93 14.14 14.05
N THR A 115 -12.41 15.36 13.93
CA THR A 115 -12.42 16.12 12.67
C THR A 115 -11.59 15.40 11.60
N LEU A 116 -10.40 14.91 11.96
CA LEU A 116 -9.53 14.17 11.04
C LEU A 116 -10.21 12.91 10.50
N SER A 117 -10.86 12.14 11.37
CA SER A 117 -11.66 10.97 11.01
C SER A 117 -12.76 11.32 10.01
N LYS A 118 -13.48 12.43 10.24
CA LYS A 118 -14.58 12.86 9.36
C LYS A 118 -14.10 13.27 7.96
N ILE A 119 -12.98 13.97 7.87
CA ILE A 119 -12.42 14.46 6.59
C ILE A 119 -11.83 13.29 5.80
N THR A 120 -10.92 12.54 6.41
CA THR A 120 -10.18 11.45 5.74
C THR A 120 -11.00 10.18 5.53
N LYS A 121 -12.13 10.06 6.23
CA LYS A 121 -12.94 8.82 6.35
C LYS A 121 -12.18 7.66 6.97
N ILE A 122 -11.02 7.90 7.60
CA ILE A 122 -10.29 6.90 8.38
C ILE A 122 -11.04 6.72 9.71
N PRO A 123 -11.36 5.48 10.13
CA PRO A 123 -12.06 5.27 11.39
C PRO A 123 -11.31 5.88 12.58
N TYR A 124 -12.04 6.54 13.48
CA TYR A 124 -11.46 7.18 14.67
C TYR A 124 -10.60 6.20 15.49
N GLN A 125 -11.05 4.96 15.68
CA GLN A 125 -10.30 3.92 16.39
C GLN A 125 -8.96 3.58 15.69
N THR A 126 -8.94 3.63 14.36
CA THR A 126 -7.71 3.43 13.57
C THR A 126 -6.71 4.56 13.83
N LEU A 127 -7.16 5.82 13.85
CA LEU A 127 -6.31 6.96 14.18
C LEU A 127 -5.75 6.87 15.61
N GLN A 128 -6.58 6.47 16.58
CA GLN A 128 -6.13 6.21 17.95
C GLN A 128 -5.07 5.10 18.02
N GLY A 129 -5.21 4.06 17.19
CA GLY A 129 -4.18 3.03 17.04
C GLY A 129 -2.88 3.60 16.52
N TRP A 130 -2.91 4.41 15.45
CA TRP A 130 -1.71 4.98 14.84
C TRP A 130 -0.94 5.92 15.76
N LYS A 131 -1.63 6.59 16.68
CA LYS A 131 -0.99 7.39 17.74
C LYS A 131 -0.11 6.53 18.67
N LYS A 132 -0.46 5.26 18.87
CA LYS A 132 0.20 4.36 19.83
C LYS A 132 1.34 3.54 19.24
N TYR A 133 1.27 3.18 17.96
CA TYR A 133 2.24 2.29 17.33
C TYR A 133 3.27 3.07 16.50
N GLU A 134 4.55 2.93 16.84
CA GLU A 134 5.67 3.67 16.23
C GLU A 134 5.71 3.54 14.70
N ASP A 135 5.33 2.38 14.16
CA ASP A 135 5.28 2.09 12.72
C ASP A 135 4.24 2.93 11.95
N ARG A 136 3.37 3.66 12.64
CA ARG A 136 2.30 4.47 12.03
C ARG A 136 2.22 5.89 12.58
N GLN A 137 3.10 6.24 13.51
CA GLN A 137 3.13 7.57 14.11
C GLN A 137 3.51 8.65 13.09
N VAL A 138 4.40 8.36 12.15
CA VAL A 138 4.79 9.35 11.12
C VAL A 138 3.62 9.68 10.22
N LEU A 139 2.84 8.68 9.80
CA LEU A 139 1.63 8.91 9.01
C LEU A 139 0.58 9.73 9.78
N TYR A 140 0.42 9.45 11.08
CA TYR A 140 -0.45 10.23 11.94
C TYR A 140 0.04 11.68 12.06
N LYS A 141 1.33 11.91 12.31
CA LYS A 141 1.93 13.25 12.38
C LYS A 141 1.80 14.01 11.08
N LEU A 142 2.04 13.35 9.94
CA LEU A 142 1.89 13.97 8.61
C LEU A 142 0.49 14.55 8.44
N LEU A 143 -0.56 13.76 8.72
CA LEU A 143 -1.94 14.24 8.63
C LEU A 143 -2.23 15.41 9.58
N LYS A 144 -1.62 15.40 10.77
CA LYS A 144 -1.79 16.42 11.81
C LYS A 144 -1.00 17.71 11.55
N SER A 145 -0.11 17.70 10.55
CA SER A 145 0.64 18.89 10.10
C SER A 145 -0.13 19.77 9.12
N PHE A 146 -1.28 19.32 8.62
CA PHE A 146 -2.15 20.08 7.72
C PHE A 146 -3.39 20.62 8.45
N THR A 147 -3.87 21.77 8.01
CA THR A 147 -5.13 22.36 8.46
C THR A 147 -6.33 21.57 7.96
N GLN A 148 -7.49 21.82 8.55
CA GLN A 148 -8.74 21.22 8.09
C GLN A 148 -9.05 21.57 6.62
N GLU A 149 -8.78 22.80 6.19
CA GLU A 149 -9.04 23.25 4.82
C GLU A 149 -8.13 22.53 3.81
N GLU A 150 -6.82 22.46 4.10
CA GLU A 150 -5.86 21.72 3.28
C GLU A 150 -6.23 20.24 3.18
N LEU A 151 -6.60 19.58 4.29
CA LEU A 151 -7.02 18.18 4.22
C LEU A 151 -8.34 17.99 3.48
N SER A 152 -9.27 18.93 3.62
CA SER A 152 -10.57 18.83 2.96
C SER A 152 -10.43 18.91 1.44
N SER A 153 -9.51 19.72 0.92
CA SER A 153 -9.26 19.81 -0.53
C SER A 153 -8.67 18.52 -1.11
N PHE A 154 -7.86 17.79 -0.34
CA PHE A 154 -7.30 16.51 -0.77
C PHE A 154 -8.30 15.35 -0.67
N PHE A 155 -9.16 15.34 0.36
CA PHE A 155 -10.01 14.20 0.70
C PHE A 155 -11.48 14.34 0.30
N SER A 156 -11.91 15.49 -0.24
CA SER A 156 -13.23 15.70 -0.84
C SER A 156 -13.55 14.68 -1.94
#